data_AF-E9AV55-F1
#
_entry.id   AF-E9AV55-F1
#
_cell.length_a   1.000
_cell.length_b   1.000
_cell.length_c   1.000
_cell.angle_alpha   90.00
_cell.angle_beta   90.00
_cell.angle_gamma   90.00
#
_symmetry.space_group_name_H-M   'P 1'
#
loop_
_entity.id
_entity.type
_entity.pdbx_description
1 polymer ?
#
loop_
_entity_poly.entity_id
_entity_poly.type
_entity_poly.pdbx_seq_one_letter_code
_entity_poly.pdbx_strand_id
1 'polypeptide(L)'
;MTSCAALLFHTFVWEPCGLSMKGQTNAPSGLVASDANSGADIGTQLGPRAYVQRLNRAIRRHLVARERFKADHDDICMYIKRSKNENIVVYRANLVDSRTGEPVESGAHPSDCSFKVADPLHAYWIKINPEHVARRRARGELEDTCELNMIERKLAYGCKAVVVSKDRFFGEVLPDKASRAAASKRKMEALELLYDDVQPCLCNFAALSSWPVWMLRLPPLVEGKDAAASVALNADSEASPSPQGGGAQLPTADGESEEHALPTRNTVVAMVTMIAGKLSVLQKVYVKSIEPKHFYQLPKVEYIEVHGTSLATGESTYEKLTR
;
A
#
# COMPACT_ATOMS: atom_id res chain seq x y z
N MET A 1 13.06 -16.32 6.74
CA MET A 1 12.13 -15.18 6.74
C MET A 1 11.30 -15.27 5.47
N THR A 2 9.97 -15.21 5.59
CA THR A 2 9.06 -15.22 4.44
C THR A 2 9.22 -13.90 3.66
N SER A 3 9.31 -13.97 2.34
CA SER A 3 9.43 -12.77 1.49
C SER A 3 8.14 -11.95 1.51
N CYS A 4 8.21 -10.64 1.27
CA CYS A 4 7.01 -9.79 1.14
C CYS A 4 6.10 -10.29 0.01
N ALA A 5 6.67 -10.74 -1.11
CA ALA A 5 5.92 -11.32 -2.22
C ALA A 5 5.13 -12.57 -1.78
N ALA A 6 5.76 -13.48 -1.04
CA ALA A 6 5.11 -14.67 -0.52
C ALA A 6 3.98 -14.31 0.47
N LEU A 7 4.18 -13.33 1.35
CA LEU A 7 3.13 -12.87 2.27
C LEU A 7 1.96 -12.23 1.52
N LEU A 8 2.22 -11.35 0.55
CA LEU A 8 1.17 -10.74 -0.27
C LEU A 8 0.34 -11.81 -0.98
N PHE A 9 0.99 -12.78 -1.60
CA PHE A 9 0.28 -13.81 -2.36
C PHE A 9 -0.42 -14.82 -1.45
N HIS A 10 0.31 -15.49 -0.55
CA HIS A 10 -0.28 -16.57 0.25
C HIS A 10 -1.31 -16.02 1.21
N THR A 11 -1.04 -14.97 1.97
CA THR A 11 -1.96 -14.48 3.00
C THR A 11 -3.18 -13.74 2.43
N PHE A 12 -3.03 -12.98 1.34
CA PHE A 12 -4.10 -12.09 0.86
C PHE A 12 -4.75 -12.52 -0.45
N VAL A 13 -4.13 -13.40 -1.22
CA VAL A 13 -4.68 -13.87 -2.51
C VAL A 13 -5.08 -15.34 -2.45
N TRP A 14 -4.27 -16.20 -1.82
CA TRP A 14 -4.49 -17.65 -1.87
C TRP A 14 -5.18 -18.23 -0.63
N GLU A 15 -4.67 -17.98 0.57
CA GLU A 15 -5.15 -18.52 1.85
C GLU A 15 -6.40 -17.85 2.46
N PRO A 16 -6.94 -16.70 2.01
CA PRO A 16 -8.24 -16.24 2.48
C PRO A 16 -9.38 -17.25 2.21
N CYS A 17 -9.13 -18.29 1.39
CA CYS A 17 -10.00 -19.44 1.22
C CYS A 17 -10.14 -20.34 2.47
N GLY A 18 -9.22 -20.27 3.45
CA GLY A 18 -9.11 -21.24 4.54
C GLY A 18 -9.52 -20.76 5.94
N LEU A 19 -9.61 -19.44 6.16
CA LEU A 19 -9.93 -18.84 7.47
C LEU A 19 -11.43 -18.53 7.65
N SER A 20 -12.30 -19.28 6.96
CA SER A 20 -13.73 -19.28 7.27
C SER A 20 -13.93 -19.89 8.67
N MET A 21 -13.90 -19.01 9.67
CA MET A 21 -14.65 -19.01 10.93
C MET A 21 -15.36 -20.34 11.28
N LYS A 22 -14.62 -21.41 11.53
CA LYS A 22 -15.11 -22.43 12.47
C LYS A 22 -14.78 -21.91 13.86
N GLY A 23 -15.79 -21.28 14.47
CA GLY A 23 -15.77 -20.95 15.88
C GLY A 23 -15.34 -22.16 16.70
N GLN A 24 -14.19 -22.06 17.35
CA GLN A 24 -13.82 -22.93 18.45
C GLN A 24 -14.63 -22.48 19.67
N THR A 25 -15.89 -22.90 19.73
CA THR A 25 -16.58 -23.08 21.00
C THR A 25 -16.08 -24.40 21.59
N ASN A 26 -15.18 -24.30 22.55
CA ASN A 26 -14.84 -25.42 23.43
C ASN A 26 -16.08 -25.74 24.29
N ALA A 27 -16.83 -26.78 23.93
CA ALA A 27 -17.80 -27.43 24.81
C ALA A 27 -17.66 -28.95 24.69
N PRO A 28 -17.74 -29.71 25.80
CA PRO A 28 -17.39 -31.12 25.84
C PRO A 28 -18.49 -32.00 25.24
N SER A 29 -18.01 -33.13 24.71
CA SER A 29 -18.71 -34.23 24.04
C SER A 29 -20.01 -34.70 24.71
N GLY A 30 -21.11 -34.58 23.98
CA GLY A 30 -22.33 -35.38 24.15
C GLY A 30 -22.62 -36.12 22.84
N LEU A 31 -22.47 -37.45 22.87
CA LEU A 31 -22.84 -38.36 21.79
C LEU A 31 -24.36 -38.38 21.62
N VAL A 32 -24.87 -37.83 20.53
CA VAL A 32 -26.20 -38.17 19.98
C VAL A 32 -26.06 -38.29 18.47
N ALA A 33 -26.32 -39.49 17.97
CA ALA A 33 -26.43 -39.77 16.55
C ALA A 33 -27.76 -39.24 16.02
N SER A 34 -27.73 -38.40 14.99
CA SER A 34 -28.88 -38.17 14.11
C SER A 34 -28.42 -37.92 12.69
N ASP A 35 -28.79 -38.85 11.80
CA ASP A 35 -28.76 -38.69 10.36
C ASP A 35 -29.66 -37.51 9.94
N ALA A 36 -29.08 -36.47 9.33
CA ALA A 36 -29.82 -35.49 8.56
C ALA A 36 -28.90 -34.68 7.62
N ASN A 37 -29.08 -34.92 6.31
CA ASN A 37 -28.87 -34.02 5.18
C ASN A 37 -27.66 -33.06 5.22
N SER A 38 -26.56 -33.50 4.64
CA SER A 38 -25.50 -32.63 4.11
C SER A 38 -25.98 -31.89 2.86
N GLY A 39 -26.87 -30.91 3.03
CA GLY A 39 -27.07 -29.84 2.07
C GLY A 39 -25.85 -28.92 2.14
N ALA A 40 -24.79 -29.30 1.44
CA ALA A 40 -23.55 -28.53 1.39
C ALA A 40 -23.85 -27.13 0.87
N ASP A 41 -23.67 -26.15 1.76
CA ASP A 41 -23.46 -24.75 1.42
C ASP A 41 -22.22 -24.69 0.53
N ILE A 42 -22.41 -24.80 -0.79
CA ILE A 42 -21.35 -24.59 -1.77
C ILE A 42 -21.10 -23.09 -1.77
N GLY A 43 -20.32 -22.63 -0.79
CA GLY A 43 -19.82 -21.27 -0.75
C GLY A 43 -19.14 -20.99 -2.09
N THR A 44 -19.72 -20.07 -2.87
CA THR A 44 -19.26 -19.71 -4.21
C THR A 44 -17.81 -19.26 -4.14
N GLN A 45 -16.89 -20.15 -4.46
CA GLN A 45 -15.46 -19.90 -4.31
C GLN A 45 -15.05 -18.79 -5.29
N LEU A 46 -14.69 -17.62 -4.76
CA LEU A 46 -14.30 -16.46 -5.56
C LEU A 46 -13.20 -16.82 -6.57
N GLY A 47 -13.29 -16.26 -7.78
CA GLY A 47 -12.26 -16.42 -8.81
C GLY A 47 -10.95 -15.71 -8.42
N PRO A 48 -9.79 -16.14 -8.96
CA PRO A 48 -8.49 -15.52 -8.71
C PRO A 48 -8.47 -13.99 -8.80
N ARG A 49 -9.13 -13.45 -9.83
CA ARG A 49 -9.23 -11.99 -10.06
C ARG A 49 -9.93 -11.25 -8.91
N ALA A 50 -10.96 -11.84 -8.32
CA ALA A 50 -11.68 -11.23 -7.20
C ALA A 50 -10.80 -11.12 -5.94
N TYR A 51 -9.88 -12.06 -5.71
CA TYR A 51 -8.91 -11.97 -4.62
C TYR A 51 -7.87 -10.88 -4.84
N VAL A 52 -7.35 -10.74 -6.06
CA VAL A 52 -6.42 -9.64 -6.40
C VAL A 52 -7.12 -8.28 -6.25
N GLN A 53 -8.36 -8.16 -6.71
CA GLN A 53 -9.18 -6.96 -6.50
C GLN A 53 -9.47 -6.69 -5.01
N ARG A 54 -9.70 -7.73 -4.21
CA ARG A 54 -9.86 -7.61 -2.75
C ARG A 54 -8.59 -7.08 -2.09
N LEU A 55 -7.42 -7.58 -2.47
CA LEU A 55 -6.12 -7.07 -2.00
C LEU A 55 -5.93 -5.60 -2.40
N ASN A 56 -6.19 -5.25 -3.67
CA ASN A 56 -6.13 -3.87 -4.15
C ASN A 56 -7.04 -2.95 -3.30
N ARG A 57 -8.30 -3.35 -3.07
CA ARG A 57 -9.23 -2.62 -2.20
C ARG A 57 -8.74 -2.52 -0.76
N ALA A 58 -8.17 -3.58 -0.20
CA ALA A 58 -7.60 -3.57 1.15
C ALA A 58 -6.43 -2.57 1.27
N ILE A 59 -5.49 -2.61 0.33
CA ILE A 59 -4.37 -1.65 0.31
C ILE A 59 -4.91 -0.21 0.22
N ARG A 60 -5.87 0.06 -0.68
CA ARG A 60 -6.47 1.39 -0.84
C ARG A 60 -7.16 1.89 0.43
N ARG A 61 -7.91 1.04 1.13
CA ARG A 61 -8.56 1.39 2.42
C ARG A 61 -7.56 1.77 3.50
N HIS A 62 -6.36 1.21 3.44
CA HIS A 62 -5.33 1.49 4.44
C HIS A 62 -4.43 2.66 4.05
N LEU A 63 -4.48 3.18 2.83
CA LEU A 63 -3.73 4.37 2.45
C LEU A 63 -4.38 5.63 3.06
N VAL A 64 -3.56 6.48 3.66
CA VAL A 64 -4.00 7.80 4.11
C VAL A 64 -4.36 8.67 2.90
N ALA A 65 -5.41 9.49 3.05
CA ALA A 65 -5.82 10.48 2.05
C ALA A 65 -4.63 11.33 1.55
N ARG A 66 -4.57 11.56 0.24
CA ARG A 66 -3.47 12.28 -0.44
C ARG A 66 -3.62 13.79 -0.32
N GLU A 67 -3.71 14.27 0.92
CA GLU A 67 -3.77 15.70 1.26
C GLU A 67 -2.68 16.05 2.28
N ARG A 68 -1.56 15.33 2.23
CA ARG A 68 -0.49 15.44 3.23
C ARG A 68 0.28 16.76 3.09
N PHE A 69 0.25 17.35 1.89
CA PHE A 69 0.83 18.64 1.52
C PHE A 69 0.24 19.10 0.18
N LYS A 70 0.52 20.35 -0.23
CA LYS A 70 0.06 20.88 -1.52
C LYS A 70 0.68 20.11 -2.68
N ALA A 71 -0.15 19.68 -3.64
CA ALA A 71 0.26 18.81 -4.76
C ALA A 71 0.70 17.41 -4.29
N ASP A 72 0.04 16.89 -3.25
CA ASP A 72 0.10 15.47 -2.91
C ASP A 72 -0.81 14.68 -3.86
N HIS A 73 -0.22 13.81 -4.67
CA HIS A 73 -0.90 13.13 -5.78
C HIS A 73 -0.84 11.60 -5.60
N ASP A 74 -1.67 10.87 -6.37
CA ASP A 74 -1.79 9.41 -6.29
C ASP A 74 -0.51 8.64 -6.66
N ASP A 75 0.38 9.27 -7.42
CA ASP A 75 1.72 8.78 -7.81
C ASP A 75 2.79 9.06 -6.73
N ILE A 76 2.50 9.87 -5.71
CA ILE A 76 3.40 10.11 -4.58
C ILE A 76 3.21 9.02 -3.51
N CYS A 77 4.13 8.07 -3.52
CA CYS A 77 4.01 6.85 -2.75
C CYS A 77 4.67 6.92 -1.35
N MET A 78 5.62 7.85 -1.14
CA MET A 78 6.24 8.07 0.17
C MET A 78 6.76 9.51 0.29
N TYR A 79 6.89 9.97 1.52
CA TYR A 79 7.61 11.19 1.83
C TYR A 79 8.35 11.04 3.17
N ILE A 80 9.42 11.81 3.33
CA ILE A 80 10.22 11.87 4.56
C ILE A 80 10.06 13.24 5.18
N LYS A 81 9.56 13.28 6.42
CA LYS A 81 9.65 14.45 7.28
C LYS A 81 11.00 14.49 8.00
N ARG A 82 11.51 15.69 8.21
CA ARG A 82 12.78 15.92 8.90
C ARG A 82 12.59 16.66 10.20
N SER A 83 13.55 16.52 11.09
CA SER A 83 13.63 17.27 12.34
C SER A 83 14.03 18.74 12.17
N LYS A 84 14.67 19.10 11.05
CA LYS A 84 15.30 20.42 10.88
C LYS A 84 14.29 21.52 10.56
N ASN A 85 13.38 21.23 9.63
CA ASN A 85 12.38 22.17 9.12
C ASN A 85 11.23 21.37 8.51
N GLU A 86 10.20 22.10 8.09
CA GLU A 86 8.98 21.54 7.50
C GLU A 86 9.14 21.09 6.06
N ASN A 87 10.32 21.28 5.44
CA ASN A 87 10.55 20.79 4.09
C ASN A 87 10.60 19.28 4.11
N ILE A 88 10.01 18.68 3.08
CA ILE A 88 9.90 17.23 2.95
C ILE A 88 10.66 16.77 1.71
N VAL A 89 11.13 15.52 1.76
CA VAL A 89 11.52 14.81 0.54
C VAL A 89 10.35 13.95 0.13
N VAL A 90 9.96 14.01 -1.12
CA VAL A 90 8.91 13.18 -1.69
C VAL A 90 9.50 12.16 -2.66
N TYR A 91 8.84 11.02 -2.76
CA TYR A 91 9.17 9.93 -3.67
C TYR A 91 7.97 9.69 -4.57
N ARG A 92 8.14 10.04 -5.83
CA ARG A 92 7.11 9.98 -6.86
C ARG A 92 7.39 8.83 -7.81
N ALA A 93 6.41 7.98 -8.02
CA ALA A 93 6.50 6.97 -9.06
C ALA A 93 6.45 7.62 -10.44
N ASN A 94 7.40 7.30 -11.31
CA ASN A 94 7.33 7.71 -12.70
C ASN A 94 6.50 6.68 -13.46
N LEU A 95 5.36 7.13 -13.97
CA LEU A 95 4.40 6.30 -14.67
C LEU A 95 4.44 6.56 -16.18
N VAL A 96 4.08 5.55 -16.95
CA VAL A 96 3.80 5.64 -18.38
C VAL A 96 2.40 5.12 -18.66
N ASP A 97 1.73 5.69 -19.64
CA ASP A 97 0.44 5.19 -20.11
C ASP A 97 0.64 3.80 -20.74
N SER A 98 -0.15 2.81 -20.31
CA SER A 98 0.07 1.43 -20.73
C SER A 98 -0.26 1.18 -22.20
N ARG A 99 -1.01 2.07 -22.85
CA ARG A 99 -1.40 1.97 -24.26
C ARG A 99 -0.42 2.68 -25.17
N THR A 100 0.01 3.89 -24.81
CA THR A 100 0.88 4.72 -25.66
C THR A 100 2.36 4.57 -25.31
N GLY A 101 2.68 4.17 -24.08
CA GLY A 101 4.04 4.16 -23.55
C GLY A 101 4.59 5.54 -23.20
N GLU A 102 3.78 6.60 -23.35
CA GLU A 102 4.20 7.97 -23.07
C GLU A 102 4.24 8.26 -21.56
N PRO A 103 5.16 9.12 -21.09
CA PRO A 103 5.20 9.55 -19.70
C PRO A 103 3.89 10.20 -19.26
N VAL A 104 3.43 9.85 -18.06
CA VAL A 104 2.26 10.48 -17.46
C VAL A 104 2.68 11.61 -16.54
N GLU A 105 2.06 12.77 -16.71
CA GLU A 105 2.26 13.90 -15.82
C GLU A 105 1.77 13.57 -14.41
N SER A 106 2.50 14.09 -13.41
CA SER A 106 2.15 13.89 -12.00
C SER A 106 0.81 14.54 -11.69
N GLY A 107 -0.02 13.86 -10.89
CA GLY A 107 -1.37 14.33 -10.60
C GLY A 107 -2.37 14.19 -11.74
N ALA A 108 -1.96 13.72 -12.92
CA ALA A 108 -2.93 13.22 -13.89
C ALA A 108 -3.74 12.09 -13.25
N HIS A 109 -4.98 11.91 -13.69
CA HIS A 109 -5.87 10.83 -13.23
C HIS A 109 -6.02 9.72 -14.29
N PRO A 110 -4.93 9.05 -14.69
CA PRO A 110 -4.98 8.02 -15.73
C PRO A 110 -5.60 6.74 -15.20
N SER A 111 -6.41 6.10 -16.04
CA SER A 111 -7.04 4.83 -15.71
C SER A 111 -6.08 3.64 -15.83
N ASP A 112 -5.06 3.66 -16.69
CA ASP A 112 -4.20 2.47 -16.82
C ASP A 112 -2.75 2.81 -17.11
N CYS A 113 -1.93 2.82 -16.06
CA CYS A 113 -0.51 3.11 -16.14
C CYS A 113 0.35 1.91 -15.82
N SER A 114 1.61 1.97 -16.19
CA SER A 114 2.66 1.08 -15.72
C SER A 114 3.86 1.88 -15.25
N PHE A 115 4.77 1.24 -14.50
CA PHE A 115 5.99 1.91 -14.07
C PHE A 115 6.95 2.13 -15.26
N LYS A 116 7.58 3.31 -15.32
CA LYS A 116 8.68 3.57 -16.24
C LYS A 116 9.88 2.70 -15.88
N VAL A 117 10.09 1.60 -16.59
CA VAL A 117 11.06 0.54 -16.22
C VAL A 117 12.48 1.06 -15.96
N ALA A 118 12.96 2.00 -16.78
CA ALA A 118 14.33 2.51 -16.68
C ALA A 118 14.54 3.44 -15.46
N ASP A 119 13.48 4.07 -14.97
CA ASP A 119 13.54 5.04 -13.87
C ASP A 119 12.17 5.13 -13.17
N PRO A 120 11.80 4.11 -12.36
CA PRO A 120 10.44 3.98 -11.85
C PRO A 120 10.13 4.90 -10.66
N LEU A 121 11.13 5.52 -10.04
CA LEU A 121 10.97 6.30 -8.81
C LEU A 121 11.90 7.51 -8.79
N HIS A 122 11.32 8.70 -8.66
CA HIS A 122 12.04 9.96 -8.55
C HIS A 122 11.95 10.55 -7.15
N ALA A 123 13.02 11.16 -6.66
CA ALA A 123 13.08 11.78 -5.34
C ALA A 123 13.52 13.24 -5.41
N TYR A 124 12.74 14.13 -4.79
CA TYR A 124 12.99 15.57 -4.79
C TYR A 124 12.47 16.23 -3.51
N TRP A 125 12.91 17.47 -3.26
CA TRP A 125 12.40 18.30 -2.17
C TRP A 125 11.10 18.98 -2.56
N ILE A 126 10.21 19.12 -1.58
CA ILE A 126 9.17 20.16 -1.59
C ILE A 126 9.50 21.14 -0.46
N LYS A 127 9.64 22.42 -0.82
CA LYS A 127 9.88 23.51 0.12
C LYS A 127 8.52 24.02 0.62
N ILE A 128 8.21 23.69 1.86
CA ILE A 128 6.93 24.05 2.50
C ILE A 128 7.11 25.17 3.51
N ASN A 129 8.32 25.29 4.09
CA ASN A 129 8.59 26.31 5.10
C ASN A 129 8.39 27.74 4.52
N PRO A 130 7.51 28.57 5.12
CA PRO A 130 7.14 29.87 4.56
C PRO A 130 8.31 30.82 4.32
N GLU A 131 9.30 30.85 5.23
CA GLU A 131 10.49 31.71 5.08
C GLU A 131 11.38 31.26 3.90
N HIS A 132 11.48 29.96 3.67
CA HIS A 132 12.18 29.42 2.52
C HIS A 132 11.45 29.75 1.22
N VAL A 133 10.12 29.58 1.19
CA VAL A 133 9.29 29.90 0.03
C VAL A 133 9.37 31.39 -0.29
N ALA A 134 9.22 32.28 0.70
CA ALA A 134 9.30 33.72 0.52
C ALA A 134 10.66 34.16 -0.07
N ARG A 135 11.77 33.60 0.43
CA ARG A 135 13.11 33.87 -0.13
C ARG A 135 13.26 33.39 -1.57
N ARG A 136 12.68 32.24 -1.93
CA ARG A 136 12.67 31.74 -3.32
C ARG A 136 11.87 32.65 -4.24
N ARG A 137 10.67 33.08 -3.80
CA ARG A 137 9.83 34.03 -4.54
C ARG A 137 10.53 35.38 -4.74
N ALA A 138 11.26 35.87 -3.74
CA ALA A 138 12.07 37.09 -3.87
C ALA A 138 13.19 36.97 -4.93
N ARG A 139 13.61 35.73 -5.28
CA ARG A 139 14.57 35.46 -6.36
C ARG A 139 13.92 35.12 -7.71
N GLY A 140 12.59 35.20 -7.80
CA GLY A 140 11.84 34.85 -9.02
C GLY A 140 11.62 33.35 -9.22
N GLU A 141 11.95 32.50 -8.25
CA GLU A 141 11.70 31.07 -8.31
C GLU A 141 10.22 30.80 -7.94
N LEU A 142 9.40 30.40 -8.92
CA LEU A 142 7.95 30.19 -8.74
C LEU A 142 7.56 28.78 -8.30
N GLU A 143 8.47 27.81 -8.43
CA GLU A 143 8.23 26.42 -8.04
C GLU A 143 8.72 26.12 -6.62
N ASP A 144 7.97 25.28 -5.92
CA ASP A 144 8.29 24.81 -4.57
C ASP A 144 9.09 23.51 -4.57
N THR A 145 9.22 22.88 -5.74
CA THR A 145 10.00 21.66 -5.94
C THR A 145 11.48 22.01 -6.14
N CYS A 146 12.37 21.17 -5.61
CA CYS A 146 13.80 21.28 -5.88
C CYS A 146 14.42 19.88 -6.01
N GLU A 147 15.26 19.69 -7.00
CA GLU A 147 16.06 18.47 -7.10
C GLU A 147 16.97 18.27 -5.89
N LEU A 148 17.15 17.01 -5.51
CA LEU A 148 18.19 16.65 -4.55
C LEU A 148 19.57 17.01 -5.12
N ASN A 149 20.53 17.36 -4.28
CA ASN A 149 21.92 17.43 -4.72
C ASN A 149 22.61 16.05 -4.63
N MET A 150 23.84 15.93 -5.15
CA MET A 150 24.58 14.66 -5.17
C MET A 150 24.83 14.07 -3.77
N ILE A 151 25.08 14.93 -2.78
CA ILE A 151 25.34 14.52 -1.39
C ILE A 151 24.06 14.01 -0.74
N GLU A 152 22.95 14.74 -0.90
CA GLU A 152 21.62 14.37 -0.42
C GLU A 152 21.17 13.04 -1.00
N ARG A 153 21.33 12.85 -2.33
CA ARG A 153 21.06 11.57 -3.00
C ARG A 153 21.88 10.43 -2.41
N LYS A 154 23.19 10.63 -2.22
CA LYS A 154 24.07 9.55 -1.81
C LYS A 154 23.89 9.14 -0.34
N LEU A 155 23.62 10.10 0.55
CA LEU A 155 23.75 9.87 1.99
C LEU A 155 22.42 9.70 2.74
N ALA A 156 21.34 10.34 2.29
CA ALA A 156 20.14 10.42 3.10
C ALA A 156 18.86 10.12 2.33
N TYR A 157 18.70 10.70 1.15
CA TYR A 157 17.40 10.81 0.51
C TYR A 157 17.32 10.16 -0.88
N GLY A 158 18.42 9.66 -1.43
CA GLY A 158 18.37 8.95 -2.70
C GLY A 158 17.62 7.62 -2.57
N CYS A 159 17.15 7.15 -3.71
CA CYS A 159 16.51 5.86 -3.87
C CYS A 159 17.08 5.14 -5.10
N LYS A 160 16.97 3.82 -5.08
CA LYS A 160 17.11 2.95 -6.24
C LYS A 160 15.86 2.09 -6.31
N ALA A 161 15.22 2.03 -7.46
CA ALA A 161 14.01 1.26 -7.65
C ALA A 161 14.13 0.43 -8.92
N VAL A 162 13.74 -0.84 -8.85
CA VAL A 162 13.84 -1.80 -9.97
C VAL A 162 12.53 -2.55 -10.07
N VAL A 163 11.89 -2.49 -11.24
CA VAL A 163 10.71 -3.32 -11.53
C VAL A 163 11.11 -4.79 -11.45
N VAL A 164 10.41 -5.56 -10.64
CA VAL A 164 10.70 -6.97 -10.40
C VAL A 164 10.19 -7.75 -11.62
N SER A 165 11.05 -8.60 -12.21
CA SER A 165 10.61 -9.46 -13.32
C SER A 165 9.66 -10.56 -12.83
N LYS A 166 8.82 -11.07 -13.74
CA LYS A 166 7.84 -12.12 -13.45
C LYS A 166 8.51 -13.35 -12.85
N ASP A 167 9.60 -13.82 -13.44
CA ASP A 167 10.36 -14.99 -12.95
C ASP A 167 10.91 -14.77 -11.54
N ARG A 168 11.43 -13.56 -11.26
CA ARG A 168 11.94 -13.22 -9.93
C ARG A 168 10.81 -13.19 -8.92
N PHE A 169 9.69 -12.53 -9.24
CA PHE A 169 8.52 -12.50 -8.37
C PHE A 169 8.03 -13.91 -8.06
N PHE A 170 7.97 -14.79 -9.07
CA PHE A 170 7.51 -16.17 -8.91
C PHE A 170 8.47 -16.98 -8.06
N GLY A 171 9.78 -16.78 -8.24
CA GLY A 171 10.80 -17.35 -7.38
C GLY A 171 10.74 -16.85 -5.94
N GLU A 172 10.23 -15.64 -5.68
CA GLU A 172 10.06 -15.15 -4.31
C GLU A 172 8.80 -15.70 -3.63
N VAL A 173 7.74 -16.00 -4.39
CA VAL A 173 6.49 -16.60 -3.87
C VAL A 173 6.56 -18.11 -3.73
N LEU A 174 7.21 -18.77 -4.69
CA LEU A 174 7.38 -20.22 -4.80
C LEU A 174 8.88 -20.53 -4.99
N PRO A 175 9.69 -20.48 -3.90
CA PRO A 175 11.15 -20.51 -3.99
C PRO A 175 11.72 -21.82 -4.50
N ASP A 176 11.08 -22.95 -4.17
CA ASP A 176 11.52 -24.27 -4.56
C ASP A 176 10.90 -24.70 -5.90
N LYS A 177 11.70 -25.40 -6.71
CA LYS A 177 11.27 -25.93 -8.01
C LYS A 177 10.11 -26.93 -7.85
N ALA A 178 10.07 -27.67 -6.75
CA ALA A 178 9.02 -28.63 -6.44
C ALA A 178 7.67 -27.92 -6.22
N SER A 179 7.60 -26.88 -5.38
CA SER A 179 6.36 -26.11 -5.20
C SER A 179 5.88 -25.41 -6.46
N ARG A 180 6.78 -24.97 -7.34
CA ARG A 180 6.39 -24.43 -8.66
C ARG A 180 5.78 -25.51 -9.55
N ALA A 181 6.37 -26.70 -9.60
CA ALA A 181 5.84 -27.81 -10.39
C ALA A 181 4.53 -28.37 -9.82
N ALA A 182 4.37 -28.34 -8.50
CA ALA A 182 3.18 -28.82 -7.79
C ALA A 182 2.05 -27.77 -7.70
N ALA A 183 2.31 -26.52 -8.07
CA ALA A 183 1.31 -25.47 -8.03
C ALA A 183 0.16 -25.79 -9.00
N SER A 184 -1.08 -25.73 -8.50
CA SER A 184 -2.25 -25.93 -9.35
C SER A 184 -2.33 -24.85 -10.43
N LYS A 185 -2.95 -25.16 -11.57
CA LYS A 185 -3.19 -24.20 -12.65
C LYS A 185 -3.85 -22.91 -12.13
N ARG A 186 -4.83 -23.04 -11.23
CA ARG A 186 -5.52 -21.90 -10.60
C ARG A 186 -4.60 -21.06 -9.71
N LYS A 187 -3.67 -21.69 -8.98
CA LYS A 187 -2.67 -20.97 -8.16
C LYS A 187 -1.72 -20.16 -9.03
N MET A 188 -1.26 -20.75 -10.14
CA MET A 188 -0.41 -20.06 -11.10
C MET A 188 -1.15 -18.91 -11.78
N GLU A 189 -2.40 -19.10 -12.20
CA GLU A 189 -3.24 -18.04 -12.76
C GLU A 189 -3.44 -16.87 -11.77
N ALA A 190 -3.69 -17.17 -10.50
CA ALA A 190 -3.79 -16.14 -9.46
C ALA A 190 -2.48 -15.36 -9.27
N LEU A 191 -1.35 -16.05 -9.38
CA LEU A 191 -0.03 -15.45 -9.25
C LEU A 191 0.31 -14.55 -10.44
N GLU A 192 -0.05 -14.98 -11.65
CA GLU A 192 0.05 -14.19 -12.87
C GLU A 192 -0.79 -12.92 -12.78
N LEU A 193 -2.07 -13.06 -12.44
CA LEU A 193 -2.98 -11.92 -12.27
C LEU A 193 -2.47 -10.95 -11.21
N LEU A 194 -1.97 -11.45 -10.08
CA LEU A 194 -1.40 -10.59 -9.05
C LEU A 194 -0.21 -9.81 -9.60
N TYR A 195 0.72 -10.47 -10.28
CA TYR A 195 1.91 -9.82 -10.84
C TYR A 195 1.55 -8.76 -11.89
N ASP A 196 0.65 -9.10 -12.83
CA ASP A 196 0.25 -8.21 -13.91
C ASP A 196 -0.52 -6.99 -13.38
N ASP A 197 -1.36 -7.17 -12.36
CA ASP A 197 -2.07 -6.07 -11.73
C ASP A 197 -1.12 -5.17 -10.92
N VAL A 198 -0.26 -5.74 -10.07
CA VAL A 198 0.51 -4.94 -9.11
C VAL A 198 1.86 -4.45 -9.62
N GLN A 199 2.42 -5.07 -10.66
CA GLN A 199 3.71 -4.75 -11.28
C GLN A 199 4.79 -4.37 -10.26
N PRO A 200 5.15 -5.28 -9.35
CA PRO A 200 5.91 -4.92 -8.16
C PRO A 200 7.27 -4.31 -8.49
N CYS A 201 7.65 -3.27 -7.76
CA CYS A 201 8.95 -2.62 -7.85
C CYS A 201 9.65 -2.68 -6.50
N LEU A 202 10.91 -3.15 -6.48
CA LEU A 202 11.70 -3.20 -5.26
C LEU A 202 12.48 -1.89 -5.10
N CYS A 203 12.23 -1.19 -3.98
CA CYS A 203 12.83 0.09 -3.67
C CYS A 203 13.84 -0.04 -2.52
N ASN A 204 15.01 0.56 -2.72
CA ASN A 204 16.06 0.71 -1.73
C ASN A 204 16.27 2.20 -1.47
N PHE A 205 16.05 2.64 -0.24
CA PHE A 205 16.24 4.04 0.15
C PHE A 205 17.52 4.18 0.96
N ALA A 206 18.25 5.30 0.77
CA ALA A 206 19.46 5.58 1.55
C ALA A 206 19.16 5.62 3.07
N ALA A 207 18.08 6.30 3.45
CA ALA A 207 17.60 6.31 4.83
C ALA A 207 17.17 4.91 5.31
N LEU A 208 16.36 4.20 4.53
CA LEU A 208 15.78 2.90 4.92
C LEU A 208 16.58 1.71 4.37
N SER A 209 17.91 1.76 4.38
CA SER A 209 18.73 0.75 3.70
C SER A 209 18.58 -0.68 4.23
N SER A 210 18.00 -0.85 5.43
CA SER A 210 17.70 -2.14 6.05
C SER A 210 16.27 -2.63 5.78
N TRP A 211 15.38 -1.81 5.22
CA TRP A 211 14.02 -2.21 4.89
C TRP A 211 13.88 -2.46 3.39
N PRO A 212 13.57 -3.70 2.98
CA PRO A 212 13.07 -3.93 1.63
C PRO A 212 11.67 -3.32 1.53
N VAL A 213 11.52 -2.31 0.68
CA VAL A 213 10.23 -1.68 0.45
C VAL A 213 9.75 -2.03 -0.95
N TRP A 214 8.50 -2.47 -1.04
CA TRP A 214 7.86 -2.82 -2.30
C TRP A 214 6.92 -1.72 -2.71
N MET A 215 7.18 -1.10 -3.84
CA MET A 215 6.25 -0.18 -4.47
C MET A 215 5.34 -0.98 -5.40
N LEU A 216 4.03 -0.84 -5.20
CA LEU A 216 2.99 -1.56 -5.92
C LEU A 216 2.16 -0.57 -6.71
N ARG A 217 1.87 -0.94 -7.96
CA ARG A 217 0.84 -0.28 -8.76
C ARG A 217 -0.52 -0.85 -8.36
N LEU A 218 -1.52 0.00 -8.16
CA LEU A 218 -2.88 -0.40 -7.90
C LEU A 218 -3.75 0.06 -9.08
N PRO A 219 -4.18 -0.84 -9.98
CA PRO A 219 -5.07 -0.45 -11.08
C PRO A 219 -6.42 0.05 -10.53
N PRO A 220 -7.22 0.76 -11.34
CA PRO A 220 -8.57 1.12 -10.97
C PRO A 220 -9.40 -0.09 -10.58
N LEU A 221 -10.27 0.11 -9.61
CA LEU A 221 -11.33 -0.81 -9.28
C LEU A 221 -12.48 -0.52 -10.25
N VAL A 222 -12.50 -1.19 -11.40
CA VAL A 222 -13.64 -1.11 -12.33
C VAL A 222 -14.84 -1.76 -11.65
N GLU A 223 -15.83 -0.95 -11.27
CA GLU A 223 -17.14 -1.43 -10.84
C GLU A 223 -17.88 -2.01 -12.05
N GLY A 224 -17.70 -3.30 -12.28
CA GLY A 224 -18.62 -4.04 -13.15
C GLY A 224 -20.02 -4.08 -12.53
N LYS A 225 -21.05 -4.31 -13.34
CA LYS A 225 -22.43 -4.58 -12.90
C LYS A 225 -22.53 -5.69 -11.83
N ASP A 226 -21.52 -6.55 -11.74
CA ASP A 226 -21.44 -7.68 -10.80
C ASP A 226 -20.79 -7.31 -9.44
N ALA A 227 -20.31 -6.08 -9.24
CA ALA A 227 -19.61 -5.67 -8.02
C ALA A 227 -20.51 -5.63 -6.78
N ALA A 228 -21.83 -5.46 -6.96
CA ALA A 228 -22.81 -5.44 -5.87
C ALA A 228 -22.80 -6.72 -5.02
N ALA A 229 -22.40 -7.87 -5.58
CA ALA A 229 -22.31 -9.13 -4.85
C ALA A 229 -21.10 -9.22 -3.90
N SER A 230 -20.07 -8.39 -4.10
CA SER A 230 -18.81 -8.47 -3.33
C SER A 230 -18.70 -7.47 -2.17
N VAL A 231 -19.63 -6.51 -2.10
CA VAL A 231 -19.72 -5.54 -0.97
C VAL A 231 -20.38 -6.19 0.25
N ALA A 232 -21.26 -7.17 0.06
CA ALA A 232 -22.02 -7.82 1.13
C ALA A 232 -21.21 -8.75 2.05
N LEU A 233 -19.96 -9.10 1.71
CA LEU A 233 -19.18 -10.12 2.45
C LEU A 233 -18.29 -9.57 3.59
N ASN A 234 -18.39 -8.28 3.95
CA ASN A 234 -17.71 -7.74 5.14
C ASN A 234 -18.65 -6.97 6.08
N ALA A 235 -19.96 -7.09 5.90
CA ALA A 235 -20.93 -6.56 6.85
C ALA A 235 -21.46 -7.75 7.67
N ASP A 236 -20.81 -8.05 8.79
CA ASP A 236 -21.41 -8.92 9.80
C ASP A 236 -21.20 -8.34 11.21
N SER A 237 -22.33 -8.29 11.92
CA SER A 237 -22.52 -8.15 13.37
C SER A 237 -22.35 -6.79 14.03
N GLU A 238 -23.40 -5.97 13.98
CA GLU A 238 -24.12 -5.63 15.22
C GLU A 238 -25.63 -5.74 15.01
N ALA A 239 -26.30 -6.25 16.04
CA ALA A 239 -27.65 -6.78 16.01
C ALA A 239 -28.74 -5.73 15.84
N SER A 240 -29.80 -6.10 15.10
CA SER A 240 -31.11 -5.43 15.22
C SER A 240 -31.73 -5.67 16.60
N PRO A 241 -32.63 -4.77 17.04
CA PRO A 241 -34.02 -5.23 17.08
C PRO A 241 -35.04 -4.25 16.48
N SER A 242 -36.16 -4.88 16.15
CA SER A 242 -37.45 -4.54 15.53
C SER A 242 -38.11 -3.16 15.83
N PRO A 243 -39.15 -2.79 15.06
CA PRO A 243 -39.64 -1.42 14.91
C PRO A 243 -40.78 -1.07 15.87
N GLN A 244 -40.84 0.18 16.33
CA GLN A 244 -42.08 0.82 16.78
C GLN A 244 -41.91 2.33 16.99
N GLY A 245 -42.89 3.10 16.52
CA GLY A 245 -43.28 4.40 17.10
C GLY A 245 -42.65 5.64 16.47
N GLY A 246 -43.45 6.42 15.74
CA GLY A 246 -43.03 7.67 15.11
C GLY A 246 -42.77 8.82 16.08
N GLY A 247 -42.01 9.80 15.59
CA GLY A 247 -41.85 11.12 16.20
C GLY A 247 -40.52 11.77 15.88
N ALA A 248 -40.57 12.87 15.12
CA ALA A 248 -39.57 13.94 14.99
C ALA A 248 -38.11 13.54 14.63
N GLN A 249 -37.74 13.80 13.38
CA GLN A 249 -36.34 13.76 12.89
C GLN A 249 -35.48 14.83 13.57
N LEU A 250 -34.54 14.35 14.39
CA LEU A 250 -33.28 15.02 14.73
C LEU A 250 -32.20 14.48 13.76
N PRO A 251 -31.25 15.29 13.24
CA PRO A 251 -30.22 14.79 12.35
C PRO A 251 -29.20 13.94 13.14
N THR A 252 -29.16 12.64 12.86
CA THR A 252 -28.13 11.72 13.37
C THR A 252 -26.87 11.83 12.52
N ALA A 253 -25.76 12.11 13.19
CA ALA A 253 -24.41 12.14 12.66
C ALA A 253 -23.82 10.72 12.68
N ASP A 254 -24.03 9.95 11.60
CA ASP A 254 -23.38 8.63 11.39
C ASP A 254 -23.09 8.41 9.89
N GLY A 255 -22.54 9.44 9.23
CA GLY A 255 -22.23 9.43 7.79
C GLY A 255 -20.74 9.59 7.42
N GLU A 256 -19.83 9.61 8.40
CA GLU A 256 -18.45 10.12 8.18
C GLU A 256 -17.41 9.04 7.81
N SER A 257 -17.79 7.78 7.59
CA SER A 257 -16.79 6.70 7.39
C SER A 257 -16.44 6.39 5.93
N GLU A 258 -17.11 6.97 4.93
CA GLU A 258 -16.76 6.76 3.51
C GLU A 258 -16.03 7.95 2.85
N GLU A 259 -15.84 9.08 3.55
CA GLU A 259 -15.33 10.32 2.93
C GLU A 259 -13.82 10.32 2.66
N HIS A 260 -13.09 9.27 3.06
CA HIS A 260 -11.63 9.17 2.87
C HIS A 260 -11.18 8.04 1.94
N ALA A 261 -12.10 7.41 1.20
CA ALA A 261 -11.75 6.37 0.25
C ALA A 261 -11.03 6.97 -0.97
N LEU A 262 -9.79 6.54 -1.23
CA LEU A 262 -9.03 6.94 -2.41
C LEU A 262 -9.81 6.70 -3.72
N PRO A 263 -9.57 7.49 -4.78
CA PRO A 263 -10.31 7.39 -6.03
C PRO A 263 -10.20 5.99 -6.62
N THR A 264 -11.36 5.35 -6.79
CA THR A 264 -11.46 3.98 -7.34
C THR A 264 -11.15 3.91 -8.83
N ARG A 265 -11.25 5.04 -9.54
CA ARG A 265 -11.13 5.13 -11.01
C ARG A 265 -9.71 5.36 -11.51
N ASN A 266 -8.78 5.67 -10.61
CA ASN A 266 -7.42 6.04 -10.96
C ASN A 266 -6.44 4.93 -10.60
N THR A 267 -5.34 4.85 -11.36
CA THR A 267 -4.16 4.12 -10.89
C THR A 267 -3.58 4.83 -9.66
N VAL A 268 -3.34 4.07 -8.59
CA VAL A 268 -2.72 4.57 -7.35
C VAL A 268 -1.42 3.83 -7.10
N VAL A 269 -0.43 4.49 -6.51
CA VAL A 269 0.81 3.82 -6.09
C VAL A 269 0.88 3.72 -4.57
N ALA A 270 1.23 2.53 -4.08
CA ALA A 270 1.39 2.24 -2.66
C ALA A 270 2.79 1.69 -2.37
N MET A 271 3.28 1.92 -1.16
CA MET A 271 4.45 1.20 -0.65
C MET A 271 4.02 0.22 0.44
N VAL A 272 4.55 -1.00 0.39
CA VAL A 272 4.36 -2.02 1.43
C VAL A 272 5.70 -2.54 1.92
N THR A 273 5.80 -2.80 3.21
CA THR A 273 7.01 -3.33 3.84
C THR A 273 6.68 -4.03 5.16
N MET A 274 7.66 -4.69 5.75
CA MET A 274 7.53 -5.28 7.09
C MET A 274 7.85 -4.21 8.13
N ILE A 275 6.90 -3.94 9.02
CA ILE A 275 7.07 -3.01 10.14
C ILE A 275 6.75 -3.77 11.42
N ALA A 276 7.72 -3.91 12.32
CA ALA A 276 7.59 -4.70 13.54
C ALA A 276 7.08 -6.14 13.27
N GLY A 277 7.57 -6.77 12.20
CA GLY A 277 7.18 -8.13 11.81
C GLY A 277 5.80 -8.27 11.15
N LYS A 278 5.05 -7.18 10.95
CA LYS A 278 3.75 -7.18 10.25
C LYS A 278 3.87 -6.59 8.85
N LEU A 279 3.31 -7.27 7.84
CA LEU A 279 3.19 -6.69 6.49
C LEU A 279 2.22 -5.50 6.53
N SER A 280 2.73 -4.33 6.16
CA SER A 280 2.05 -3.06 6.37
C SER A 280 2.13 -2.17 5.13
N VAL A 281 1.09 -1.37 4.91
CA VAL A 281 1.12 -0.22 4.00
C VAL A 281 1.90 0.90 4.67
N LEU A 282 2.93 1.39 4.02
CA LEU A 282 3.77 2.46 4.53
C LEU A 282 3.04 3.81 4.41
N GLN A 283 2.90 4.53 5.52
CA GLN A 283 2.20 5.82 5.55
C GLN A 283 3.16 7.00 5.62
N LYS A 284 4.14 6.91 6.52
CA LYS A 284 5.01 8.03 6.88
C LYS A 284 6.35 7.53 7.34
N VAL A 285 7.40 8.23 6.91
CA VAL A 285 8.76 8.04 7.39
C VAL A 285 9.23 9.35 7.99
N TYR A 286 9.81 9.27 9.19
CA TYR A 286 10.45 10.41 9.84
C TYR A 286 11.93 10.11 10.05
N VAL A 287 12.77 11.09 9.71
CA VAL A 287 14.22 10.98 9.85
C VAL A 287 14.70 12.09 10.78
N LYS A 288 15.30 11.68 11.90
CA LYS A 288 16.07 12.55 12.77
C LYS A 288 17.51 12.57 12.30
N SER A 289 17.97 13.73 11.84
CA SER A 289 19.37 13.93 11.44
C SER A 289 20.04 14.91 12.39
N ILE A 290 21.26 14.59 12.82
CA ILE A 290 22.17 15.49 13.53
C ILE A 290 22.98 16.24 12.49
N GLU A 291 22.95 17.56 12.60
CA GLU A 291 23.75 18.41 11.73
C GLU A 291 25.21 18.44 12.17
N PRO A 292 26.13 18.39 11.21
CA PRO A 292 27.53 18.56 11.51
C PRO A 292 27.80 19.96 12.04
N LYS A 293 28.68 20.10 13.04
CA LYS A 293 29.12 21.43 13.52
C LYS A 293 30.05 22.13 12.52
N HIS A 294 30.67 21.36 11.62
CA HIS A 294 31.62 21.86 10.64
C HIS A 294 31.26 21.38 9.23
N PHE A 295 31.50 22.22 8.21
CA PHE A 295 31.08 21.96 6.82
C PHE A 295 31.70 20.70 6.18
N TYR A 296 32.80 20.18 6.73
CA TYR A 296 33.47 18.96 6.25
C TYR A 296 32.92 17.67 6.89
N GLN A 297 32.11 17.78 7.94
CA GLN A 297 31.44 16.63 8.54
C GLN A 297 30.14 16.37 7.79
N LEU A 298 29.81 15.10 7.55
CA LEU A 298 28.57 14.73 6.88
C LEU A 298 27.42 14.67 7.89
N PRO A 299 26.17 14.98 7.49
CA PRO A 299 25.00 14.77 8.33
C PRO A 299 24.90 13.31 8.78
N LYS A 300 24.70 13.09 10.09
CA LYS A 300 24.45 11.76 10.64
C LYS A 300 22.96 11.56 10.84
N VAL A 301 22.42 10.44 10.38
CA VAL A 301 21.07 10.01 10.79
C VAL A 301 21.17 9.43 12.20
N GLU A 302 20.43 10.01 13.14
CA GLU A 302 20.38 9.56 14.53
C GLU A 302 19.40 8.39 14.68
N TYR A 303 18.18 8.59 14.20
CA TYR A 303 17.18 7.54 14.13
C TYR A 303 16.19 7.76 13.00
N ILE A 304 15.47 6.69 12.68
CA ILE A 304 14.41 6.66 11.68
C ILE A 304 13.17 6.04 12.32
N GLU A 305 12.02 6.65 12.09
CA GLU A 305 10.72 6.16 12.49
C GLU A 305 9.90 5.83 11.25
N VAL A 306 9.38 4.61 11.21
CA VAL A 306 8.58 4.08 10.11
C VAL A 306 7.19 3.81 10.64
N HIS A 307 6.18 4.45 10.04
CA HIS A 307 4.78 4.29 10.40
C HIS A 307 4.03 3.67 9.25
N GLY A 308 3.19 2.69 9.57
CA GLY A 308 2.34 2.02 8.59
C GLY A 308 1.00 1.59 9.17
N THR A 309 0.27 0.87 8.34
CA THR A 309 -1.00 0.24 8.69
C THR A 309 -0.91 -1.22 8.29
N SER A 310 -1.12 -2.15 9.23
CA SER A 310 -1.07 -3.58 8.95
C SER A 310 -2.12 -3.95 7.92
N LEU A 311 -1.72 -4.65 6.84
CA LEU A 311 -2.66 -5.09 5.82
C LEU A 311 -3.67 -6.13 6.33
N ALA A 312 -3.28 -6.93 7.32
CA ALA A 312 -4.12 -8.00 7.86
C ALA A 312 -5.18 -7.49 8.83
N THR A 313 -4.84 -6.49 9.65
CA THR A 313 -5.66 -6.05 10.79
C THR A 313 -6.20 -4.64 10.65
N GLY A 314 -5.62 -3.82 9.77
CA GLY A 314 -5.89 -2.38 9.71
C GLY A 314 -5.32 -1.57 10.88
N GLU A 315 -4.65 -2.21 11.85
CA GLU A 315 -4.04 -1.52 12.98
C GLU A 315 -2.80 -0.73 12.56
N SER A 316 -2.53 0.37 13.28
CA SER A 316 -1.30 1.14 13.10
C SER A 316 -0.07 0.31 13.49
N THR A 317 0.97 0.36 12.66
CA THR A 317 2.27 -0.27 12.91
C THR A 317 3.37 0.78 12.99
N TYR A 318 4.36 0.52 13.84
CA TYR A 318 5.44 1.46 14.12
C TYR A 318 6.75 0.72 14.38
N GLU A 319 7.84 1.25 13.85
CA GLU A 319 9.18 0.77 14.13
C GLU A 319 10.17 1.95 14.17
N LYS A 320 11.10 1.91 15.12
CA LYS A 320 12.17 2.90 15.28
C LYS A 320 13.53 2.24 15.23
N LEU A 321 14.41 2.73 14.37
CA LEU A 321 15.79 2.27 14.25
C LEU A 321 16.76 3.40 14.56
N THR A 322 17.71 3.14 15.45
CA THR A 322 18.78 4.07 15.82
C THR A 322 20.06 3.70 15.04
N ARG A 323 20.83 4.70 14.58
CA ARG A 323 22.06 4.55 13.80
C ARG A 323 23.28 5.26 14.42
#